data_AF-A0A6P2EF89-F1
#
_entry.id   AF-A0A6P2EF89-F1
#
_cell.length_a   1.000
_cell.length_b   1.000
_cell.length_c   1.000
_cell.angle_alpha   90.00
_cell.angle_beta   90.00
_cell.angle_gamma   90.00
#
_symmetry.space_group_name_H-M   'P 1'
#
loop_
_entity.id
_entity.type
_entity.pdbx_description
1 polymer ?
#
loop_
_entity_poly.entity_id
_entity_poly.type
_entity_poly.pdbx_seq_one_letter_code
_entity_poly.pdbx_strand_id
1 'polypeptide(L)' 'MRGFRRPERTQSFLSSFGSIRQHFAIKRHLLHASLYRKQLAVRFDAWRLFTGSAR' A
#
# COMPACT_ATOMS: atom_id res chain seq x y z
N MET A 1 -2.12 18.93 -0.76
CA MET A 1 -3.32 18.17 -1.15
C MET A 1 -4.34 19.07 -1.88
N ARG A 2 -4.04 19.58 -3.09
CA ARG A 2 -4.96 20.47 -3.85
C ARG A 2 -5.90 19.75 -4.84
N GLY A 3 -5.80 18.42 -4.97
CA GLY A 3 -6.56 17.61 -5.93
C GLY A 3 -7.91 17.06 -5.45
N PHE A 4 -8.23 17.19 -4.16
CA PHE A 4 -9.44 16.60 -3.54
C PHE A 4 -10.67 17.52 -3.59
N ARG A 5 -10.73 18.43 -4.57
CA ARG A 5 -11.80 19.45 -4.66
C ARG A 5 -13.16 18.83 -5.06
N ARG A 6 -13.17 17.63 -5.63
CA ARG A 6 -14.39 16.85 -5.93
C ARG A 6 -14.54 15.69 -4.93
N PRO A 7 -15.64 15.64 -4.15
CA PRO A 7 -15.88 14.57 -3.17
C PRO A 7 -15.87 13.18 -3.80
N GLU A 8 -16.48 12.98 -4.97
CA GLU A 8 -16.54 11.65 -5.63
C GLU A 8 -15.15 11.09 -5.95
N ARG A 9 -14.28 11.91 -6.55
CA ARG A 9 -12.89 11.51 -6.89
C ARG A 9 -12.06 11.25 -5.64
N THR A 10 -12.30 12.03 -4.60
CA THR A 10 -11.66 11.85 -3.29
C THR A 10 -12.08 10.53 -2.65
N GLN A 11 -13.38 10.23 -2.66
CA GLN A 11 -13.92 9.02 -2.08
C GLN A 11 -13.43 7.77 -2.81
N SER A 12 -13.41 7.79 -4.14
CA SER A 12 -12.86 6.69 -4.94
C SER A 12 -11.37 6.49 -4.65
N PHE A 13 -10.57 7.56 -4.65
CA PHE A 13 -9.15 7.49 -4.28
C PHE A 13 -8.94 6.90 -2.88
N LEU A 14 -9.66 7.40 -1.88
CA LEU A 14 -9.55 6.94 -0.49
C LEU A 14 -10.03 5.50 -0.31
N SER A 15 -11.04 5.05 -1.05
CA SER A 15 -11.51 3.65 -0.98
C SER A 15 -10.41 2.66 -1.39
N SER A 16 -9.57 3.01 -2.36
CA SER A 16 -8.42 2.20 -2.77
C SER A 16 -7.34 2.12 -1.68
N PHE A 17 -7.25 3.08 -0.74
CA PHE A 17 -6.29 3.01 0.37
C PHE A 17 -6.63 1.92 1.39
N GLY A 18 -7.87 1.45 1.45
CA GLY A 18 -8.25 0.37 2.38
C GLY A 18 -7.45 -0.90 2.12
N SER A 19 -7.45 -1.37 0.87
CA SER A 19 -6.72 -2.58 0.46
C SER A 19 -5.21 -2.38 0.49
N ILE A 20 -4.71 -1.23 0.04
CA ILE A 20 -3.28 -0.87 0.13
C ILE A 20 -2.82 -0.89 1.59
N ARG A 21 -3.57 -0.27 2.50
CA ARG A 21 -3.23 -0.22 3.92
C ARG A 21 -3.23 -1.61 4.53
N GLN A 22 -4.21 -2.45 4.25
CA GLN A 22 -4.23 -3.84 4.73
C GLN A 22 -3.01 -4.62 4.22
N HIS A 23 -2.68 -4.47 2.93
CA HIS A 23 -1.53 -5.13 2.32
C HIS A 23 -0.19 -4.63 2.88
N PHE A 24 -0.06 -3.38 3.34
CA PHE A 24 1.20 -2.86 3.90
C PHE A 24 1.22 -2.72 5.43
N ALA A 25 0.13 -3.06 6.14
CA ALA A 25 0.02 -3.01 7.59
C ALA A 25 0.81 -4.14 8.29
N ILE A 26 2.12 -4.15 8.08
CA ILE A 26 3.06 -4.99 8.83
C ILE A 26 3.26 -4.35 10.20
N LYS A 27 3.25 -5.15 11.28
CA LYS A 27 3.50 -4.68 12.65
C LYS A 27 4.98 -4.30 12.84
N ARG A 28 5.38 -3.14 12.31
CA ARG A 28 6.76 -2.62 12.34
C ARG A 28 7.35 -2.63 13.77
N HIS A 29 6.54 -2.31 14.77
CA HIS A 29 6.96 -2.26 16.18
C HIS A 29 7.32 -3.63 16.76
N LEU A 30 6.92 -4.73 16.14
CA LEU A 30 7.28 -6.09 16.56
C LEU A 30 8.48 -6.66 15.81
N LEU A 31 9.01 -5.95 14.81
CA LEU A 31 10.02 -6.47 13.91
C LEU A 31 11.30 -5.65 13.96
N HIS A 32 12.42 -6.36 13.92
CA HIS A 32 13.71 -5.72 13.74
C HIS A 32 13.79 -5.09 12.33
N ALA A 33 14.56 -4.01 12.19
CA ALA A 33 14.59 -3.21 10.96
C ALA A 33 15.00 -4.01 9.71
N SER A 34 15.87 -5.01 9.87
CA SER A 34 16.27 -5.90 8.76
C SER A 34 15.12 -6.82 8.33
N LEU A 35 14.42 -7.44 9.27
CA LEU A 35 13.30 -8.33 9.01
C LEU A 35 12.12 -7.57 8.40
N TYR A 36 11.81 -6.38 8.92
CA TYR A 36 10.78 -5.51 8.38
C TYR A 36 11.02 -5.19 6.90
N ARG A 37 12.25 -4.79 6.53
CA ARG A 37 12.61 -4.49 5.13
C ARG A 37 12.46 -5.69 4.20
N LYS A 38 12.86 -6.90 4.64
CA LYS A 38 12.67 -8.14 3.86
C LYS A 38 11.20 -8.42 3.59
N GLN A 39 10.35 -8.31 4.62
CA GLN A 39 8.91 -8.51 4.45
C GLN A 39 8.31 -7.45 3.51
N LEU A 40 8.77 -6.21 3.63
CA LEU A 40 8.29 -5.10 2.81
C LEU A 40 8.61 -5.31 1.32
N ALA A 41 9.80 -5.82 1.00
CA ALA A 41 10.19 -6.18 -0.37
C ALA A 41 9.26 -7.24 -0.98
N VAL A 42 9.00 -8.33 -0.25
CA VAL A 42 8.07 -9.39 -0.70
C VAL A 42 6.67 -8.83 -0.96
N ARG A 43 6.18 -7.93 -0.09
CA ARG A 43 4.87 -7.30 -0.28
C ARG A 43 4.83 -6.37 -1.50
N PHE A 44 5.93 -5.68 -1.80
CA PHE A 44 6.03 -4.88 -3.01
C PHE A 44 6.00 -5.73 -4.28
N ASP A 45 6.72 -6.86 -4.31
CA ASP A 45 6.68 -7.78 -5.46
C ASP A 45 5.28 -8.35 -5.67
N ALA A 46 4.62 -8.79 -4.60
CA ALA A 46 3.23 -9.25 -4.65
C ALA A 46 2.26 -8.15 -5.12
N TRP A 47 2.47 -6.92 -4.68
CA TRP A 47 1.66 -5.77 -5.11
C TRP A 47 1.88 -5.43 -6.60
N ARG A 48 3.12 -5.56 -7.08
CA ARG A 48 3.46 -5.34 -8.49
C ARG A 48 2.78 -6.37 -9.41
N LEU A 49 2.70 -7.63 -8.96
CA LEU A 49 1.95 -8.68 -9.65
C LEU A 49 0.45 -8.40 -9.63
N PHE A 50 -0.11 -8.04 -8.46
CA PHE A 50 -1.54 -7.76 -8.31
C PHE A 50 -2.01 -6.57 -9.17
N THR A 51 -1.20 -5.52 -9.26
CA THR A 51 -1.52 -4.33 -10.06
C THR A 51 -1.21 -4.47 -11.55
N GLY A 52 -0.66 -5.61 -12.00
CA GLY A 52 -0.24 -5.81 -13.39
C GLY A 52 0.89 -4.87 -13.83
N SER A 53 1.60 -4.27 -12.88
CA SER A 53 2.73 -3.34 -13.15
C SER A 53 4.05 -4.08 -13.38
N ALA A 54 4.02 -5.42 -13.32
CA ALA A 54 5.08 -6.30 -13.76
C ALA A 54 4.99 -6.44 -15.28
N ARG A 55 5.42 -5.40 -15.99
CA ARG A 55 5.84 -5.47 -17.39
C ARG A 55 7.33 -5.77 -17.43
#